data_AF-A0A2S6H400-F1
#
_entry.id   AF-A0A2S6H400-F1
#
_cell.length_a   1.000
_cell.length_b   1.000
_cell.length_c   1.000
_cell.angle_alpha   90.00
_cell.angle_beta   90.00
_cell.angle_gamma   90.00
#
_symmetry.space_group_name_H-M   'P 1'
#
loop_
_entity.id
_entity.type
_entity.pdbx_description
1 polymer ?
#
loop_
_entity_poly.entity_id
_entity_poly.type
_entity_poly.pdbx_seq_one_letter_code
_entity_poly.pdbx_strand_id
1 'polypeptide(L)'
;MTKSVPIQTSDEAKTYTCLATSGRHNHEEAVRSLEYYRGMFSGATDEESKTVWRQKIEELETWLSSEEYKFGDYPQGINHVILELIEWRAILYAFQHVETESDPFREHVFYQQWLIGASYAMFSLLAKLTGADKRENSLRKLWLNVEKFVARDGACLKEERKFISAQLDKASGQFTNDRSKAILFRNTVIAHNEKSVQVEWDAIDEDIRVLVRIWSILVSWSSRFGVISPFRSSEQAFSGLDGLFQSGELSLLAIRRQEYVDMVKLWARTHLHNGQPDSGGTAFAQISVTPKVIC
;
A
#
# COMPACT_ATOMS: atom_id res chain seq x y z
N MET A 1 5.79 -6.16 23.89
CA MET A 1 4.71 -7.19 23.85
C MET A 1 3.46 -6.68 24.56
N THR A 2 2.65 -5.89 23.86
CA THR A 2 1.32 -5.48 24.35
C THR A 2 0.32 -6.58 24.01
N LYS A 3 -0.35 -7.14 25.04
CA LYS A 3 -1.53 -7.99 24.83
C LYS A 3 -2.53 -7.15 24.03
N SER A 4 -2.86 -7.56 22.81
CA SER A 4 -3.88 -6.88 22.02
C SER A 4 -5.19 -6.95 22.81
N VAL A 5 -5.65 -5.80 23.31
CA VAL A 5 -6.98 -5.68 23.89
C VAL A 5 -7.96 -6.16 22.82
N PRO A 6 -8.86 -7.11 23.14
CA PRO A 6 -9.81 -7.61 22.16
C PRO A 6 -10.69 -6.46 21.67
N ILE A 7 -10.74 -6.24 20.37
CA ILE A 7 -11.56 -5.20 19.74
C ILE A 7 -13.04 -5.54 19.98
N GLN A 8 -13.77 -4.65 20.63
CA GLN A 8 -15.17 -4.87 21.02
C GLN A 8 -16.15 -4.02 20.18
N THR A 9 -15.74 -2.81 19.78
CA THR A 9 -16.60 -1.85 19.08
C THR A 9 -16.15 -1.55 17.64
N SER A 10 -17.03 -0.94 16.82
CA SER A 10 -16.65 -0.52 15.45
C SER A 10 -15.61 0.58 15.48
N ASP A 11 -15.73 1.51 16.42
CA ASP A 11 -14.83 2.65 16.51
C ASP A 11 -13.43 2.21 16.93
N GLU A 12 -13.32 1.27 17.88
CA GLU A 12 -12.05 0.62 18.20
C GLU A 12 -11.45 -0.09 16.98
N ALA A 13 -12.29 -0.77 16.18
CA ALA A 13 -11.84 -1.47 14.97
C ALA A 13 -11.35 -0.51 13.88
N LYS A 14 -11.99 0.65 13.72
CA LYS A 14 -11.57 1.71 12.80
C LYS A 14 -10.27 2.35 13.26
N THR A 15 -10.14 2.68 14.54
CA THR A 15 -8.90 3.20 15.12
C THR A 15 -7.75 2.22 14.96
N TYR A 16 -7.99 0.93 15.25
CA TYR A 16 -7.02 -0.13 15.03
C TYR A 16 -6.58 -0.22 13.55
N THR A 17 -7.55 -0.16 12.62
CA THR A 17 -7.28 -0.14 11.18
C THR A 17 -6.43 1.07 10.76
N CYS A 18 -6.76 2.27 11.25
CA CYS A 18 -5.98 3.48 10.97
C CYS A 18 -4.53 3.38 11.47
N LEU A 19 -4.32 2.85 12.69
CA LEU A 19 -2.98 2.63 13.24
C LEU A 19 -2.19 1.59 12.43
N ALA A 20 -2.83 0.47 12.10
CA ALA A 20 -2.20 -0.60 11.32
C ALA A 20 -1.83 -0.15 9.90
N THR A 21 -2.63 0.72 9.29
CA THR A 21 -2.41 1.20 7.92
C THR A 21 -1.40 2.34 7.83
N SER A 22 -1.38 3.25 8.81
CA SER A 22 -0.51 4.43 8.79
C SER A 22 0.92 4.14 9.23
N GLY A 23 1.13 3.11 10.06
CA GLY A 23 2.45 2.78 10.62
C GLY A 23 2.86 3.75 11.73
N ARG A 24 4.10 3.61 12.21
CA ARG A 24 4.69 4.53 13.19
C ARG A 24 5.75 5.40 12.53
N HIS A 25 5.81 6.67 12.95
CA HIS A 25 6.86 7.58 12.51
C HIS A 25 8.23 7.12 13.01
N ASN A 26 9.22 7.12 12.13
CA ASN A 26 10.63 7.07 12.52
C ASN A 26 11.04 8.39 13.22
N HIS A 27 12.25 8.45 13.79
CA HIS A 27 12.69 9.64 14.54
C HIS A 27 12.58 10.94 13.73
N GLU A 28 13.11 10.97 12.51
CA GLU A 28 13.11 12.18 11.66
C GLU A 28 11.69 12.59 11.25
N GLU A 29 10.83 11.63 10.95
CA GLU A 29 9.41 11.88 10.67
C GLU A 29 8.67 12.39 11.90
N ALA A 30 8.92 11.82 13.07
CA ALA A 30 8.27 12.22 14.31
C ALA A 30 8.66 13.65 14.70
N VAL A 31 9.93 14.02 14.55
CA VAL A 31 10.41 15.39 14.80
C VAL A 31 9.75 16.37 13.83
N ARG A 32 9.76 16.09 12.52
CA ARG A 32 9.10 16.97 11.52
C ARG A 32 7.59 17.10 11.76
N SER A 33 6.92 16.00 12.07
CA SER A 33 5.48 16.00 12.39
C SER A 33 5.19 16.81 13.65
N LEU A 34 6.02 16.72 14.70
CA LEU A 34 5.87 17.53 15.90
C LEU A 34 6.02 19.02 15.61
N GLU A 35 7.03 19.41 14.83
CA GLU A 35 7.22 20.80 14.42
C GLU A 35 6.00 21.32 13.66
N TYR A 36 5.51 20.54 12.70
CA TYR A 36 4.29 20.86 11.95
C TYR A 36 3.06 20.99 12.87
N TYR A 37 2.79 20.01 13.73
CA TYR A 37 1.61 20.06 14.62
C TYR A 37 1.67 21.20 15.63
N ARG A 38 2.86 21.52 16.16
CA ARG A 38 3.07 22.69 17.03
C ARG A 38 2.84 23.99 16.28
N GLY A 39 3.27 24.06 15.02
CA GLY A 39 2.96 25.19 14.13
C GLY A 39 1.46 25.35 13.91
N MET A 40 0.76 24.26 13.57
CA MET A 40 -0.70 24.26 13.38
C MET A 40 -1.47 24.60 14.65
N PHE A 41 -1.06 24.08 15.81
CA PHE A 41 -1.63 24.42 17.11
C PHE A 41 -1.49 25.91 17.43
N SER A 42 -0.31 26.47 17.17
CA SER A 42 -0.02 27.89 17.42
C SER A 42 -0.80 28.82 16.48
N GLY A 43 -1.05 28.37 15.24
CA GLY A 43 -1.81 29.12 14.23
C GLY A 43 -3.33 28.93 14.28
N ALA A 44 -3.84 27.99 15.08
CA ALA A 44 -5.27 27.71 15.18
C ALA A 44 -6.02 28.82 15.93
N THR A 45 -7.09 29.33 15.33
CA THR A 45 -7.89 30.45 15.88
C THR A 45 -9.05 29.99 16.76
N ASP A 46 -9.49 28.74 16.61
CA ASP A 46 -10.60 28.14 17.36
C ASP A 46 -10.13 27.02 18.31
N GLU A 47 -10.88 26.82 19.40
CA GLU A 47 -10.53 25.84 20.44
C GLU A 47 -10.72 24.38 20.00
N GLU A 48 -11.59 24.12 19.03
CA GLU A 48 -11.80 22.78 18.49
C GLU A 48 -10.56 22.31 17.72
N SER A 49 -10.06 23.14 16.81
CA SER A 49 -8.80 22.92 16.08
C SER A 49 -7.61 22.79 17.03
N LYS A 50 -7.50 23.67 18.04
CA LYS A 50 -6.43 23.58 19.05
C LYS A 50 -6.49 22.26 19.81
N THR A 51 -7.68 21.78 20.16
CA THR A 51 -7.86 20.51 20.86
C THR A 51 -7.37 19.34 19.99
N VAL A 52 -7.73 19.33 18.71
CA VAL A 52 -7.27 18.32 17.74
C VAL A 52 -5.75 18.30 17.63
N TRP A 53 -5.12 19.47 17.45
CA TRP A 53 -3.66 19.54 17.32
C TRP A 53 -2.94 19.20 18.61
N ARG A 54 -3.47 19.59 19.78
CA ARG A 54 -2.92 19.20 21.09
C ARG A 54 -2.92 17.69 21.26
N GLN A 55 -4.04 17.03 20.93
CA GLN A 55 -4.13 15.58 20.98
C GLN A 55 -3.08 14.91 20.08
N LYS A 56 -2.86 15.44 18.87
CA LYS A 56 -1.85 14.91 17.94
C LYS A 56 -0.42 15.07 18.46
N ILE A 57 -0.14 16.18 19.14
CA ILE A 57 1.16 16.41 19.80
C ILE A 57 1.35 15.41 20.95
N GLU A 58 0.36 15.28 21.83
CA GLU A 58 0.42 14.36 22.98
C GLU A 58 0.57 12.89 22.55
N GLU A 59 -0.17 12.47 21.53
CA GLU A 59 -0.07 11.13 20.92
C GLU A 59 1.37 10.85 20.44
N LEU A 60 2.00 11.84 19.79
CA LEU A 60 3.33 11.69 19.21
C LEU A 60 4.44 11.78 20.27
N GLU A 61 4.30 12.63 21.28
CA GLU A 61 5.22 12.69 22.44
C GLU A 61 5.14 11.41 23.29
N THR A 62 3.94 10.85 23.46
CA THR A 62 3.74 9.54 24.11
C THR A 62 4.43 8.42 23.32
N TRP A 63 4.34 8.46 21.99
CA TRP A 63 5.07 7.51 21.13
C TRP A 63 6.59 7.64 21.31
N LEU A 64 7.13 8.86 21.23
CA LEU A 64 8.57 9.13 21.36
C LEU A 64 9.15 8.76 22.73
N SER A 65 8.31 8.69 23.76
CA SER A 65 8.72 8.27 25.10
C SER A 65 8.54 6.77 25.37
N SER A 66 7.90 6.04 24.44
CA SER A 66 7.60 4.62 24.59
C SER A 66 8.84 3.73 24.50
N GLU A 67 8.78 2.55 25.12
CA GLU A 67 9.84 1.54 25.01
C GLU A 67 9.97 1.04 23.56
N GLU A 68 8.85 0.88 22.85
CA GLU A 68 8.82 0.48 21.43
C GLU A 68 9.69 1.41 20.57
N TYR A 69 9.54 2.73 20.77
CA TYR A 69 10.38 3.73 20.13
C TYR A 69 11.86 3.61 20.52
N LYS A 70 12.17 3.46 21.81
CA LYS A 70 13.56 3.34 22.30
C LYS A 70 14.28 2.11 21.77
N PHE A 71 13.55 1.02 21.53
CA PHE A 71 14.09 -0.21 20.92
C PHE A 71 14.17 -0.14 19.39
N GLY A 72 13.71 0.95 18.78
CA GLY A 72 13.74 1.13 17.33
C GLY A 72 12.66 0.35 16.57
N ASP A 73 11.58 -0.05 17.25
CA ASP A 73 10.46 -0.75 16.62
C ASP A 73 9.57 0.26 15.86
N TYR A 74 9.94 0.58 14.62
CA TYR A 74 9.17 1.45 13.72
C TYR A 74 8.42 0.61 12.67
N PRO A 75 7.30 -0.05 13.00
CA PRO A 75 6.59 -0.85 12.02
C PRO A 75 6.08 0.03 10.89
N GLN A 76 6.49 -0.33 9.66
CA GLN A 76 5.93 0.25 8.45
C GLN A 76 4.41 0.02 8.42
N GLY A 77 3.66 1.04 8.02
CA GLY A 77 2.22 0.93 7.82
C GLY A 77 1.89 0.11 6.59
N ILE A 78 0.75 -0.58 6.60
CA ILE A 78 0.26 -1.32 5.42
C ILE A 78 0.14 -0.41 4.19
N ASN A 79 -0.20 0.87 4.37
CA ASN A 79 -0.24 1.85 3.28
C ASN A 79 1.13 1.98 2.59
N HIS A 80 2.22 2.07 3.37
CA HIS A 80 3.55 2.18 2.80
C HIS A 80 3.90 0.94 1.98
N VAL A 81 3.67 -0.25 2.55
CA VAL A 81 4.01 -1.53 1.90
C VAL A 81 3.23 -1.73 0.59
N ILE A 82 1.93 -1.41 0.58
CA ILE A 82 1.11 -1.61 -0.63
C ILE A 82 1.39 -0.56 -1.70
N LEU A 83 1.66 0.70 -1.33
CA LEU A 83 2.00 1.75 -2.28
C LEU A 83 3.38 1.50 -2.90
N GLU A 84 4.33 1.02 -2.13
CA GLU A 84 5.64 0.61 -2.65
C GLU A 84 5.52 -0.58 -3.61
N LEU A 85 4.67 -1.56 -3.28
CA LEU A 85 4.37 -2.69 -4.16
C LEU A 85 3.82 -2.22 -5.52
N ILE A 86 2.83 -1.32 -5.50
CA ILE A 86 2.24 -0.74 -6.71
C ILE A 86 3.28 0.03 -7.51
N GLU A 87 4.10 0.85 -6.84
CA GLU A 87 5.12 1.67 -7.50
C GLU A 87 6.15 0.81 -8.24
N TRP A 88 6.70 -0.21 -7.57
CA TRP A 88 7.63 -1.15 -8.20
C TRP A 88 7.01 -1.81 -9.42
N ARG A 89 5.78 -2.31 -9.29
CA ARG A 89 5.10 -2.98 -10.40
C ARG A 89 4.77 -2.02 -11.55
N ALA A 90 4.39 -0.78 -11.27
CA ALA A 90 4.09 0.23 -12.28
C ALA A 90 5.34 0.61 -13.11
N ILE A 91 6.50 0.73 -12.45
CA ILE A 91 7.78 0.97 -13.12
C ILE A 91 8.16 -0.24 -13.99
N LEU A 92 8.05 -1.46 -13.45
CA LEU A 92 8.32 -2.68 -14.22
C LEU A 92 7.37 -2.84 -15.40
N TYR A 93 6.09 -2.50 -15.23
CA TYR A 93 5.10 -2.48 -16.30
C TYR A 93 5.52 -1.53 -17.41
N ALA A 94 6.00 -0.33 -17.06
CA ALA A 94 6.47 0.64 -18.06
C ALA A 94 7.61 0.07 -18.91
N PHE A 95 8.64 -0.51 -18.28
CA PHE A 95 9.76 -1.10 -19.00
C PHE A 95 9.40 -2.35 -19.83
N GLN A 96 8.32 -3.05 -19.48
CA GLN A 96 7.82 -4.17 -20.28
C GLN A 96 7.09 -3.74 -21.56
N HIS A 97 6.56 -2.52 -21.58
CA HIS A 97 5.65 -2.03 -22.63
C HIS A 97 6.21 -0.85 -23.44
N VAL A 98 7.48 -0.51 -23.22
CA VAL A 98 8.22 0.49 -24.01
C VAL A 98 9.43 -0.19 -24.60
N GLU A 99 9.52 -0.16 -25.93
CA GLU A 99 10.74 -0.53 -26.64
C GLU A 99 11.71 0.65 -26.56
N THR A 100 12.93 0.39 -26.08
CA THR A 100 13.97 1.40 -25.94
C THR A 100 15.14 1.06 -26.85
N GLU A 101 15.72 2.04 -27.53
CA GLU A 101 16.80 1.85 -28.50
C GLU A 101 18.06 1.23 -27.88
N SER A 102 18.36 1.55 -26.62
CA SER A 102 19.56 1.12 -25.91
C SER A 102 19.44 -0.24 -25.20
N ASP A 103 18.25 -0.87 -25.20
CA ASP A 103 17.88 -2.11 -24.46
C ASP A 103 18.76 -2.40 -23.21
N PRO A 104 18.83 -1.46 -22.25
CA PRO A 104 19.87 -1.49 -21.21
C PRO A 104 19.73 -2.70 -20.28
N PHE A 105 18.52 -3.26 -20.17
CA PHE A 105 18.22 -4.46 -19.40
C PHE A 105 18.70 -5.76 -20.07
N ARG A 106 19.02 -5.76 -21.36
CA ARG A 106 19.70 -6.89 -22.00
C ARG A 106 21.20 -6.70 -22.08
N GLU A 107 21.65 -5.48 -22.31
CA GLU A 107 23.05 -5.20 -22.62
C GLU A 107 23.93 -4.99 -21.38
N HIS A 108 23.36 -4.59 -20.23
CA HIS A 108 24.15 -4.27 -19.05
C HIS A 108 23.73 -5.05 -17.80
N VAL A 109 24.72 -5.67 -17.17
CA VAL A 109 24.56 -6.48 -15.95
C VAL A 109 23.93 -5.67 -14.81
N PHE A 110 24.28 -4.39 -14.66
CA PHE A 110 23.73 -3.56 -13.60
C PHE A 110 22.20 -3.46 -13.67
N TYR A 111 21.64 -3.15 -14.85
CA TYR A 111 20.18 -3.03 -15.02
C TYR A 111 19.48 -4.38 -14.92
N GLN A 112 20.12 -5.48 -15.34
CA GLN A 112 19.63 -6.83 -15.08
C GLN A 112 19.50 -7.13 -13.59
N GLN A 113 20.53 -6.79 -12.80
CA GLN A 113 20.50 -6.99 -11.35
C GLN A 113 19.46 -6.08 -10.69
N TRP A 114 19.32 -4.85 -11.17
CA TRP A 114 18.26 -3.95 -10.70
C TRP A 114 16.88 -4.53 -10.97
N LEU A 115 16.63 -5.07 -12.17
CA LEU A 115 15.35 -5.68 -12.55
C LEU A 115 15.00 -6.90 -11.68
N ILE A 116 15.99 -7.77 -11.46
CA ILE A 116 15.85 -8.94 -10.58
C ILE A 116 15.58 -8.49 -9.13
N GLY A 117 16.34 -7.51 -8.65
CA GLY A 117 16.19 -6.93 -7.31
C GLY A 117 14.82 -6.30 -7.10
N ALA A 118 14.34 -5.50 -8.06
CA ALA A 118 13.02 -4.90 -8.07
C ALA A 118 11.91 -5.96 -8.04
N SER A 119 12.05 -7.01 -8.85
CA SER A 119 11.10 -8.14 -8.87
C SER A 119 11.06 -8.86 -7.52
N TYR A 120 12.23 -9.15 -6.92
CA TYR A 120 12.31 -9.78 -5.61
C TYR A 120 11.73 -8.89 -4.49
N ALA A 121 11.99 -7.58 -4.54
CA ALA A 121 11.42 -6.61 -3.60
C ALA A 121 9.88 -6.62 -3.68
N MET A 122 9.33 -6.58 -4.90
CA MET A 122 7.90 -6.66 -5.15
C MET A 122 7.28 -7.95 -4.57
N PHE A 123 7.87 -9.12 -4.85
CA PHE A 123 7.37 -10.38 -4.27
C PHE A 123 7.48 -10.44 -2.75
N SER A 124 8.52 -9.83 -2.18
CA SER A 124 8.69 -9.73 -0.74
C SER A 124 7.62 -8.82 -0.10
N LEU A 125 7.27 -7.69 -0.73
CA LEU A 125 6.21 -6.80 -0.27
C LEU A 125 4.84 -7.50 -0.31
N LEU A 126 4.56 -8.26 -1.36
CA LEU A 126 3.35 -9.08 -1.48
C LEU A 126 3.28 -10.15 -0.37
N ALA A 127 4.39 -10.83 -0.09
CA ALA A 127 4.49 -11.78 1.01
C ALA A 127 4.27 -11.10 2.38
N LYS A 128 4.81 -9.89 2.61
CA LYS A 128 4.57 -9.11 3.84
C LYS A 128 3.09 -8.77 4.04
N LEU A 129 2.36 -8.43 2.97
CA LEU A 129 0.93 -8.10 3.03
C LEU A 129 0.05 -9.33 3.32
N THR A 130 0.51 -10.52 2.94
CA THR A 130 -0.25 -11.78 3.02
C THR A 130 0.19 -12.69 4.18
N GLY A 131 1.27 -12.30 4.86
CA GLY A 131 1.80 -12.95 6.04
C GLY A 131 0.74 -13.12 7.13
N ALA A 132 0.90 -14.15 7.96
CA ALA A 132 -0.05 -14.46 9.01
C ALA A 132 0.64 -14.74 10.35
N ASP A 133 1.91 -14.36 10.47
CA ASP A 133 2.64 -14.46 11.73
C ASP A 133 2.03 -13.50 12.77
N LYS A 134 2.08 -13.90 14.04
CA LYS A 134 1.54 -13.09 15.13
C LYS A 134 2.28 -11.76 15.30
N ARG A 135 3.55 -11.69 14.88
CA ARG A 135 4.42 -10.51 14.98
C ARG A 135 4.22 -9.54 13.81
N GLU A 136 3.64 -10.00 12.71
CA GLU A 136 3.47 -9.19 11.50
C GLU A 136 2.22 -8.31 11.57
N ASN A 137 2.32 -7.13 10.97
CA ASN A 137 1.20 -6.22 10.73
C ASN A 137 0.82 -6.31 9.23
N SER A 138 0.22 -7.43 8.84
CA SER A 138 -0.15 -7.72 7.45
C SER A 138 -1.59 -7.32 7.15
N LEU A 139 -1.88 -7.07 5.87
CA LEU A 139 -3.23 -6.76 5.39
C LEU A 139 -4.19 -7.93 5.65
N ARG A 140 -3.73 -9.16 5.45
CA ARG A 140 -4.51 -10.37 5.74
C ARG A 140 -4.94 -10.43 7.21
N LYS A 141 -4.00 -10.23 8.15
CA LYS A 141 -4.29 -10.29 9.58
C LYS A 141 -5.23 -9.17 9.99
N LEU A 142 -5.01 -7.96 9.45
CA LEU A 142 -5.90 -6.83 9.67
C LEU A 142 -7.33 -7.17 9.24
N TRP A 143 -7.51 -7.67 8.00
CA TRP A 143 -8.82 -8.09 7.50
C TRP A 143 -9.49 -9.10 8.43
N LEU A 144 -8.81 -10.18 8.80
CA LEU A 144 -9.37 -11.22 9.67
C LEU A 144 -9.80 -10.69 11.04
N ASN A 145 -9.10 -9.68 11.57
CA ASN A 145 -9.44 -9.08 12.86
C ASN A 145 -10.66 -8.16 12.78
N VAL A 146 -10.90 -7.53 11.62
CA VAL A 146 -11.91 -6.46 11.51
C VAL A 146 -13.08 -6.77 10.58
N GLU A 147 -13.06 -7.87 9.80
CA GLU A 147 -14.08 -8.13 8.77
C GLU A 147 -15.52 -8.17 9.32
N LYS A 148 -15.69 -8.62 10.57
CA LYS A 148 -17.00 -8.66 11.23
C LYS A 148 -17.58 -7.26 11.46
N PHE A 149 -16.73 -6.28 11.71
CA PHE A 149 -17.11 -4.89 11.92
C PHE A 149 -17.38 -4.18 10.60
N VAL A 150 -16.53 -4.41 9.60
CA VAL A 150 -16.75 -3.95 8.21
C VAL A 150 -18.12 -4.40 7.71
N ALA A 151 -18.45 -5.68 7.94
CA ALA A 151 -19.75 -6.24 7.56
C ALA A 151 -20.92 -5.64 8.33
N ARG A 152 -20.76 -5.42 9.65
CA ARG A 152 -21.79 -4.82 10.50
C ARG A 152 -22.12 -3.39 10.09
N ASP A 153 -21.11 -2.62 9.70
CA ASP A 153 -21.25 -1.23 9.26
C ASP A 153 -21.77 -1.12 7.80
N GLY A 154 -21.97 -2.24 7.10
CA GLY A 154 -22.44 -2.26 5.72
C GLY A 154 -21.40 -1.80 4.69
N ALA A 155 -20.13 -1.72 5.06
CA ALA A 155 -19.06 -1.21 4.20
C ALA A 155 -18.58 -2.22 3.14
N CYS A 156 -19.03 -3.47 3.20
CA CYS A 156 -18.70 -4.50 2.20
C CYS A 156 -19.89 -5.44 1.99
N LEU A 157 -20.19 -5.75 0.72
CA LEU A 157 -21.22 -6.71 0.35
C LEU A 157 -20.90 -8.11 0.89
N LYS A 158 -21.94 -8.87 1.21
CA LYS A 158 -21.80 -10.20 1.82
C LYS A 158 -21.05 -11.17 0.89
N GLU A 159 -21.34 -11.09 -0.40
CA GLU A 159 -20.76 -11.89 -1.48
C GLU A 159 -19.28 -11.56 -1.65
N GLU A 160 -18.95 -10.26 -1.72
CA GLU A 160 -17.58 -9.76 -1.80
C GLU A 160 -16.75 -10.21 -0.59
N ARG A 161 -17.29 -10.07 0.62
CA ARG A 161 -16.61 -10.54 1.84
C ARG A 161 -16.33 -12.03 1.77
N LYS A 162 -17.32 -12.86 1.40
CA LYS A 162 -17.12 -14.32 1.29
C LYS A 162 -16.03 -14.65 0.27
N PHE A 163 -16.00 -13.95 -0.85
CA PHE A 163 -14.97 -14.10 -1.87
C PHE A 163 -13.60 -13.75 -1.30
N ILE A 164 -13.45 -12.59 -0.66
CA ILE A 164 -12.19 -12.16 -0.03
C ILE A 164 -11.71 -13.16 1.01
N SER A 165 -12.58 -13.59 1.94
CA SER A 165 -12.20 -14.53 2.99
C SER A 165 -11.76 -15.88 2.42
N ALA A 166 -12.35 -16.32 1.29
CA ALA A 166 -11.89 -17.52 0.58
C ALA A 166 -10.51 -17.32 -0.07
N GLN A 167 -10.24 -16.15 -0.66
CA GLN A 167 -8.90 -15.84 -1.22
C GLN A 167 -7.82 -15.75 -0.13
N LEU A 168 -8.18 -15.29 1.07
CA LEU A 168 -7.29 -15.16 2.22
C LEU A 168 -7.19 -16.43 3.07
N ASP A 169 -7.75 -17.56 2.65
CA ASP A 169 -7.64 -18.82 3.40
C ASP A 169 -6.18 -19.33 3.46
N LYS A 170 -5.78 -19.96 4.58
CA LYS A 170 -4.39 -20.41 4.81
C LYS A 170 -4.01 -21.67 4.05
N ALA A 171 -4.97 -22.56 3.85
CA ALA A 171 -4.71 -23.86 3.26
C ALA A 171 -5.02 -23.90 1.76
N SER A 172 -6.00 -23.11 1.33
CA SER A 172 -6.59 -23.21 -0.02
C SER A 172 -6.80 -21.86 -0.70
N GLY A 173 -6.39 -20.75 -0.07
CA GLY A 173 -6.53 -19.41 -0.62
C GLY A 173 -5.56 -19.10 -1.77
N GLN A 174 -5.71 -17.90 -2.34
CA GLN A 174 -4.88 -17.36 -3.43
C GLN A 174 -3.40 -17.35 -3.06
N PHE A 175 -3.07 -16.90 -1.85
CA PHE A 175 -1.69 -16.63 -1.43
C PHE A 175 -0.99 -17.86 -0.84
N THR A 176 -0.95 -18.93 -1.64
CA THR A 176 -0.25 -20.20 -1.37
C THR A 176 0.75 -20.48 -2.49
N ASN A 177 1.74 -21.37 -2.27
CA ASN A 177 2.70 -21.76 -3.32
C ASN A 177 2.02 -22.31 -4.58
N ASP A 178 0.85 -22.92 -4.44
CA ASP A 178 0.14 -23.56 -5.55
C ASP A 178 -0.67 -22.56 -6.38
N ARG A 179 -1.09 -21.43 -5.79
CA ARG A 179 -2.05 -20.49 -6.40
C ARG A 179 -1.51 -19.07 -6.63
N SER A 180 -0.47 -18.66 -5.92
CA SER A 180 0.19 -17.38 -6.10
C SER A 180 1.59 -17.57 -6.67
N LYS A 181 1.80 -17.10 -7.89
CA LYS A 181 3.11 -17.12 -8.57
C LYS A 181 4.12 -16.24 -7.83
N ALA A 182 3.67 -15.15 -7.20
CA ALA A 182 4.53 -14.29 -6.38
C ALA A 182 5.12 -15.03 -5.18
N ILE A 183 4.26 -15.75 -4.44
CA ILE A 183 4.68 -16.52 -3.25
C ILE A 183 5.56 -17.69 -3.65
N LEU A 184 5.20 -18.41 -4.73
CA LEU A 184 6.02 -19.48 -5.28
C LEU A 184 7.40 -18.99 -5.67
N PHE A 185 7.49 -17.90 -6.44
CA PHE A 185 8.77 -17.36 -6.90
C PHE A 185 9.66 -16.95 -5.72
N ARG A 186 9.12 -16.18 -4.75
CA ARG A 186 9.88 -15.77 -3.56
C ARG A 186 10.45 -16.96 -2.80
N ASN A 187 9.66 -18.01 -2.61
CA ASN A 187 10.11 -19.21 -1.91
C ASN A 187 11.13 -20.02 -2.74
N THR A 188 10.95 -20.09 -4.07
CA THR A 188 11.87 -20.77 -5.00
C THR A 188 13.24 -20.08 -5.02
N VAL A 189 13.27 -18.74 -5.06
CA VAL A 189 14.55 -17.98 -5.08
C VAL A 189 15.35 -18.20 -3.79
N ILE A 190 14.69 -18.45 -2.67
CA ILE A 190 15.34 -18.81 -1.40
C ILE A 190 15.77 -20.29 -1.41
N ALA A 191 15.01 -21.16 -2.09
CA ALA A 191 15.32 -22.57 -2.23
C ALA A 191 16.46 -22.79 -3.23
N HIS A 192 17.70 -22.87 -2.73
CA HIS A 192 18.93 -23.02 -3.53
C HIS A 192 18.99 -24.21 -4.51
N ASN A 193 18.01 -25.12 -4.51
CA ASN A 193 18.02 -26.37 -5.30
C ASN A 193 16.82 -26.51 -6.27
N GLU A 194 16.04 -25.46 -6.49
CA GLU A 194 14.87 -25.52 -7.37
C GLU A 194 15.11 -24.80 -8.72
N LYS A 195 14.40 -25.25 -9.76
CA LYS A 195 14.47 -24.60 -11.08
C LYS A 195 13.85 -23.21 -11.00
N SER A 196 14.44 -22.25 -11.70
CA SER A 196 13.89 -20.90 -11.82
C SER A 196 12.48 -20.93 -12.40
N VAL A 197 11.55 -20.26 -11.72
CA VAL A 197 10.16 -20.12 -12.17
C VAL A 197 10.07 -18.94 -13.13
N GLN A 198 9.46 -19.15 -14.30
CA GLN A 198 9.14 -18.05 -15.21
C GLN A 198 8.06 -17.16 -14.59
N VAL A 199 8.29 -15.85 -14.56
CA VAL A 199 7.34 -14.89 -13.99
C VAL A 199 6.20 -14.64 -14.98
N GLU A 200 4.99 -15.02 -14.58
CA GLU A 200 3.74 -14.71 -15.28
C GLU A 200 3.14 -13.43 -14.70
N TRP A 201 3.45 -12.27 -15.28
CA TRP A 201 3.10 -10.96 -14.72
C TRP A 201 1.60 -10.74 -14.53
N ASP A 202 0.76 -11.27 -15.42
CA ASP A 202 -0.70 -11.19 -15.29
C ASP A 202 -1.20 -11.88 -14.02
N ALA A 203 -0.59 -13.01 -13.62
CA ALA A 203 -0.94 -13.69 -12.38
C ALA A 203 -0.52 -12.89 -11.15
N ILE A 204 0.58 -12.12 -11.24
CA ILE A 204 1.01 -11.21 -10.18
C ILE A 204 0.07 -10.02 -10.07
N ASP A 205 -0.37 -9.47 -11.19
CA ASP A 205 -1.35 -8.38 -11.22
C ASP A 205 -2.66 -8.80 -10.56
N GLU A 206 -3.04 -10.07 -10.71
CA GLU A 206 -4.22 -10.62 -10.06
C GLU A 206 -4.09 -10.75 -8.54
N ASP A 207 -2.90 -11.13 -8.05
CA ASP A 207 -2.58 -11.08 -6.63
C ASP A 207 -2.63 -9.64 -6.08
N ILE A 208 -2.06 -8.69 -6.82
CA ILE A 208 -2.08 -7.26 -6.46
C ILE A 208 -3.51 -6.73 -6.45
N ARG A 209 -4.33 -7.07 -7.46
CA ARG A 209 -5.74 -6.67 -7.55
C ARG A 209 -6.52 -7.06 -6.31
N VAL A 210 -6.35 -8.30 -5.83
CA VAL A 210 -6.99 -8.77 -4.58
C VAL A 210 -6.55 -7.92 -3.38
N LEU A 211 -5.24 -7.70 -3.22
CA LEU A 211 -4.70 -6.92 -2.09
C LEU A 211 -5.16 -5.46 -2.13
N VAL A 212 -5.09 -4.81 -3.29
CA VAL A 212 -5.53 -3.43 -3.50
C VAL A 212 -6.99 -3.27 -3.13
N ARG A 213 -7.85 -4.22 -3.52
CA ARG A 213 -9.27 -4.13 -3.21
C ARG A 213 -9.56 -4.28 -1.72
N ILE A 214 -8.92 -5.25 -1.06
CA ILE A 214 -9.05 -5.45 0.40
C ILE A 214 -8.59 -4.18 1.15
N TRP A 215 -7.45 -3.64 0.76
CA TRP A 215 -6.91 -2.40 1.32
C TRP A 215 -7.84 -1.21 1.09
N SER A 216 -8.40 -1.07 -0.11
CA SER A 216 -9.35 -0.01 -0.47
C SER A 216 -10.57 0.00 0.44
N ILE A 217 -11.17 -1.17 0.68
CA ILE A 217 -12.32 -1.32 1.59
C ILE A 217 -11.94 -0.90 3.01
N LEU A 218 -10.80 -1.35 3.51
CA LEU A 218 -10.37 -1.05 4.88
C LEU A 218 -10.11 0.44 5.08
N VAL A 219 -9.36 1.07 4.17
CA VAL A 219 -9.03 2.49 4.26
C VAL A 219 -10.27 3.37 4.10
N SER A 220 -11.16 3.06 3.15
CA SER A 220 -12.38 3.86 2.95
C SER A 220 -13.37 3.71 4.11
N TRP A 221 -13.40 2.55 4.76
CA TRP A 221 -14.23 2.31 5.94
C TRP A 221 -13.69 2.97 7.21
N SER A 222 -12.36 2.98 7.40
CA SER A 222 -11.75 3.47 8.64
C SER A 222 -11.33 4.94 8.59
N SER A 223 -10.94 5.44 7.41
CA SER A 223 -10.48 6.82 7.22
C SER A 223 -11.47 7.62 6.40
N ARG A 224 -11.73 8.85 6.84
CA ARG A 224 -12.63 9.78 6.16
C ARG A 224 -12.03 10.36 4.88
N PHE A 225 -10.71 10.35 4.73
CA PHE A 225 -10.00 11.07 3.67
C PHE A 225 -9.12 10.19 2.80
N GLY A 226 -9.07 8.87 3.00
CA GLY A 226 -8.17 7.99 2.24
C GLY A 226 -6.69 8.39 2.32
N VAL A 227 -5.90 7.94 1.34
CA VAL A 227 -4.51 8.37 1.12
C VAL A 227 -4.50 9.46 0.06
N ILE A 228 -3.95 10.62 0.45
CA ILE A 228 -3.78 11.79 -0.42
C ILE A 228 -2.45 11.68 -1.15
N SER A 229 -2.45 11.95 -2.46
CA SER A 229 -1.25 11.90 -3.32
C SER A 229 -0.40 10.63 -3.11
N PRO A 230 -1.00 9.43 -3.30
CA PRO A 230 -0.41 8.14 -2.95
C PRO A 230 0.83 7.75 -3.77
N PHE A 231 1.02 8.34 -4.95
CA PHE A 231 2.06 7.94 -5.90
C PHE A 231 3.01 9.10 -6.18
N ARG A 232 4.27 8.75 -6.44
CA ARG A 232 5.28 9.71 -6.89
C ARG A 232 4.91 10.25 -8.27
N SER A 233 5.40 11.44 -8.60
CA SER A 233 5.30 11.93 -9.98
C SER A 233 6.16 11.06 -10.91
N SER A 234 5.84 11.01 -12.20
CA SER A 234 6.62 10.20 -13.15
C SER A 234 8.05 10.72 -13.29
N GLU A 235 8.26 12.03 -13.13
CA GLU A 235 9.60 12.64 -13.12
C GLU A 235 10.43 12.12 -11.94
N GLN A 236 9.82 11.97 -10.76
CA GLN A 236 10.49 11.38 -9.60
C GLN A 236 10.76 9.87 -9.81
N ALA A 237 9.78 9.15 -10.37
CA ALA A 237 9.88 7.70 -10.57
C ALA A 237 11.00 7.29 -11.53
N PHE A 238 11.27 8.10 -12.56
CA PHE A 238 12.32 7.86 -13.55
C PHE A 238 13.53 8.79 -13.40
N SER A 239 13.62 9.51 -12.28
CA SER A 239 14.74 10.43 -12.03
C SER A 239 16.08 9.70 -12.06
N GLY A 240 17.08 10.32 -12.70
CA GLY A 240 18.43 9.74 -12.84
C GLY A 240 18.61 8.81 -14.03
N LEU A 241 17.57 8.63 -14.87
CA LEU A 241 17.65 7.85 -16.11
C LEU A 241 17.89 8.72 -17.37
N ASP A 242 17.96 10.04 -17.20
CA ASP A 242 18.10 11.02 -18.29
C ASP A 242 19.36 10.83 -19.16
N GLY A 243 20.42 10.21 -18.61
CA GLY A 243 21.65 9.91 -19.35
C GLY A 243 21.63 8.61 -20.13
N LEU A 244 20.58 7.80 -20.02
CA LEU A 244 20.50 6.43 -20.54
C LEU A 244 19.40 6.24 -21.57
N PHE A 245 18.37 7.07 -21.49
CA PHE A 245 17.21 7.03 -22.35
C PHE A 245 17.00 8.40 -22.99
N GLN A 246 16.47 8.40 -24.20
CA GLN A 246 16.03 9.61 -24.87
C GLN A 246 14.81 10.19 -24.17
N SER A 247 14.64 11.52 -24.26
CA SER A 247 13.49 12.21 -23.64
C SER A 247 12.13 11.67 -24.13
N GLY A 248 12.05 11.22 -25.39
CA GLY A 248 10.86 10.55 -25.93
C GLY A 248 10.55 9.22 -25.25
N GLU A 249 11.58 8.41 -24.98
CA GLU A 249 11.43 7.12 -24.28
C GLU A 249 11.00 7.32 -22.82
N LEU A 250 11.59 8.28 -22.12
CA LEU A 250 11.18 8.64 -20.75
C LEU A 250 9.72 9.11 -20.69
N SER A 251 9.27 9.83 -21.72
CA SER A 251 7.87 10.25 -21.83
C SER A 251 6.94 9.04 -22.03
N LEU A 252 7.34 8.07 -22.85
CA LEU A 252 6.57 6.83 -23.04
C LEU A 252 6.53 5.98 -21.77
N LEU A 253 7.65 5.87 -21.05
CA LEU A 253 7.72 5.18 -19.75
C LEU A 253 6.77 5.84 -18.74
N ALA A 254 6.73 7.17 -18.70
CA ALA A 254 5.80 7.92 -17.87
C ALA A 254 4.33 7.60 -18.20
N ILE A 255 3.98 7.51 -19.48
CA ILE A 255 2.63 7.15 -19.93
C ILE A 255 2.27 5.73 -19.48
N ARG A 256 3.13 4.74 -19.76
CA ARG A 256 2.86 3.34 -19.40
C ARG A 256 2.78 3.12 -17.89
N ARG A 257 3.61 3.81 -17.11
CA ARG A 257 3.51 3.81 -15.64
C ARG A 257 2.15 4.34 -15.19
N GLN A 258 1.70 5.45 -15.78
CA GLN A 258 0.41 6.05 -15.42
C GLN A 258 -0.77 5.15 -15.78
N GLU A 259 -0.71 4.46 -16.93
CA GLU A 259 -1.70 3.44 -17.31
C GLU A 259 -1.84 2.36 -16.22
N TYR A 260 -0.74 1.82 -15.71
CA TYR A 260 -0.77 0.82 -14.63
C TYR A 260 -1.38 1.38 -13.35
N VAL A 261 -0.99 2.60 -12.97
CA VAL A 261 -1.55 3.29 -11.80
C VAL A 261 -3.08 3.46 -11.95
N ASP A 262 -3.57 3.75 -13.15
CA ASP A 262 -4.99 3.91 -13.40
C ASP A 262 -5.76 2.57 -13.37
N MET A 263 -5.14 1.48 -13.82
CA MET A 263 -5.68 0.12 -13.59
C MET A 263 -5.82 -0.18 -12.10
N VAL A 264 -4.81 0.15 -11.29
CA VAL A 264 -4.84 -0.04 -9.83
C VAL A 264 -5.96 0.79 -9.17
N LYS A 265 -6.14 2.06 -9.59
CA LYS A 265 -7.25 2.89 -9.13
C LYS A 265 -8.61 2.28 -9.49
N LEU A 266 -8.73 1.67 -10.65
CA LEU A 266 -9.92 0.95 -11.06
C LEU A 266 -10.16 -0.27 -10.16
N TRP A 267 -9.15 -1.12 -9.95
CA TRP A 267 -9.24 -2.29 -9.06
C TRP A 267 -9.70 -1.93 -7.65
N ALA A 268 -9.24 -0.80 -7.11
CA ALA A 268 -9.67 -0.31 -5.80
C ALA A 268 -11.18 0.00 -5.72
N ARG A 269 -11.83 0.24 -6.86
CA ARG A 269 -13.24 0.61 -7.03
C ARG A 269 -14.07 -0.48 -7.70
N THR A 270 -13.57 -1.70 -7.80
CA THR A 270 -14.27 -2.80 -8.47
C THR A 270 -14.37 -4.00 -7.53
N HIS A 271 -15.57 -4.57 -7.42
CA HIS A 271 -15.80 -5.79 -6.66
C HIS A 271 -15.05 -6.98 -7.27
N LEU A 272 -14.33 -7.74 -6.44
CA LEU A 272 -13.59 -8.93 -6.88
C LEU A 272 -14.52 -10.03 -7.39
N HIS A 273 -15.67 -10.22 -6.75
CA HIS A 273 -16.54 -11.36 -7.04
C HIS A 273 -17.31 -11.26 -8.37
N ASN A 274 -17.56 -10.05 -8.89
CA ASN A 274 -18.40 -9.84 -10.07
C ASN A 274 -17.87 -8.79 -11.07
N GLY A 275 -16.76 -8.11 -10.76
CA GLY A 275 -16.17 -7.09 -11.62
C GLY A 275 -17.00 -5.80 -11.74
N GLN A 276 -18.06 -5.62 -10.94
CA GLN A 276 -18.89 -4.44 -11.00
C GLN A 276 -18.26 -3.27 -10.23
N PRO A 277 -18.49 -2.02 -10.66
CA PRO A 277 -18.07 -0.84 -9.91
C PRO A 277 -18.69 -0.85 -8.50
N ASP A 278 -17.88 -0.54 -7.51
CA ASP A 278 -18.30 -0.28 -6.15
C ASP A 278 -18.58 1.22 -6.00
N SER A 279 -19.82 1.58 -5.68
CA SER A 279 -20.21 2.96 -5.38
C SER A 279 -19.72 3.44 -4.01
N GLY A 280 -19.12 2.56 -3.20
CA GLY A 280 -18.45 2.90 -1.96
C GLY A 280 -17.22 3.79 -2.15
N GLY A 281 -16.67 4.27 -1.04
CA GLY A 281 -15.44 5.06 -1.04
C GLY A 281 -14.23 4.24 -1.53
N THR A 282 -13.15 4.94 -1.89
CA THR A 282 -11.87 4.35 -2.32
C THR A 282 -10.75 4.73 -1.37
N ALA A 283 -9.70 3.92 -1.29
CA ALA A 283 -8.46 4.33 -0.60
C ALA A 283 -7.82 5.59 -1.19
N PHE A 284 -8.11 5.94 -2.45
CA PHE A 284 -7.46 7.06 -3.12
C PHE A 284 -8.30 8.34 -3.01
N ALA A 285 -7.78 9.36 -2.32
CA ALA A 285 -8.40 10.66 -2.31
C ALA A 285 -7.81 11.60 -3.36
N GLN A 286 -8.70 12.26 -4.09
CA GLN A 286 -8.36 13.39 -4.93
C GLN A 286 -8.93 14.65 -4.30
N ILE A 287 -8.05 15.60 -3.98
CA ILE A 287 -8.46 16.94 -3.55
C ILE A 287 -8.57 17.79 -4.81
N SER A 288 -9.78 18.18 -5.18
CA SER A 288 -10.02 19.17 -6.23
C SER A 288 -10.44 20.48 -5.58
N VAL A 289 -9.62 21.53 -5.72
CA VAL A 289 -9.99 22.88 -5.32
C VAL A 289 -10.59 23.58 -6.54
N THR A 290 -11.90 23.87 -6.50
CA THR A 290 -12.52 24.74 -7.49
C THR A 290 -12.58 26.16 -6.93
N PRO A 291 -11.70 27.08 -7.37
CA PRO A 291 -11.75 28.45 -6.90
C PRO A 291 -13.06 29.09 -7.38
N LYS A 292 -13.90 29.55 -6.45
CA LYS A 292 -14.97 30.49 -6.78
C LYS A 292 -14.35 31.88 -6.87
N VAL A 293 -14.21 32.38 -8.09
CA VAL A 293 -13.97 33.80 -8.31
C VAL A 293 -15.30 34.50 -8.01
N ILE A 294 -15.33 35.26 -6.92
CA ILE A 294 -16.45 36.16 -6.62
C ILE A 294 -16.16 37.45 -7.41
N CYS A 295 -16.92 37.68 -8.47
CA CYS A 295 -16.94 38.94 -9.20
C CYS A 295 -17.84 39.96 -8.49
#